data_AF-A0A7W1QVC9-F1
#
_entry.id   AF-A0A7W1QVC9-F1
#
_cell.length_a   1.000
_cell.length_b   1.000
_cell.length_c   1.000
_cell.angle_alpha   90.00
_cell.angle_beta   90.00
_cell.angle_gamma   90.00
#
_symmetry.space_group_name_H-M   'P 1'
#
loop_
_entity.id
_entity.type
_entity.pdbx_description
1 polymer ?
#
loop_
_entity_poly.entity_id
_entity_poly.type
_entity_poly.pdbx_seq_one_letter_code
_entity_poly.pdbx_strand_id
1 'polypeptide(L)'
;YWEGDERFDYSVSLNRGRPALDALTRVLERWVRHFLAIDVMIKPERAIADERWMWHVGLDVEASALLNDLYNQVDVDEERMGRLLCLFRLDFVNHADMRPAIAGHPVYLAMAMDRDNRLRLKPQNLLLNLPLARLQ
;
A
#
# COMPACT_ATOMS: atom_id res chain seq x y z
N TYR A 1 -8.45 37.25 -4.08
CA TYR A 1 -9.05 36.65 -2.88
C TYR A 1 -8.87 35.15 -2.99
N TRP A 2 -8.37 34.53 -1.92
CA TRP A 2 -7.87 33.14 -1.76
C TRP A 2 -6.35 32.99 -1.94
N GLU A 3 -5.61 33.58 -1.00
CA GLU A 3 -4.32 33.06 -0.55
C GLU A 3 -4.54 31.75 0.24
N GLY A 4 -3.53 30.88 0.18
CA GLY A 4 -3.61 29.44 0.45
C GLY A 4 -4.20 29.04 1.81
N ASP A 5 -5.19 28.16 1.73
CA ASP A 5 -5.67 27.41 2.87
C ASP A 5 -4.85 26.12 3.00
N GLU A 6 -3.73 26.19 3.73
CA GLU A 6 -2.88 25.04 4.10
C GLU A 6 -3.50 24.20 5.23
N ARG A 7 -4.78 24.40 5.60
CA ARG A 7 -5.37 23.74 6.76
C ARG A 7 -5.92 22.35 6.52
N PHE A 8 -5.98 21.87 5.27
CA PHE A 8 -6.60 20.56 4.94
C PHE A 8 -7.99 20.36 5.58
N ASP A 9 -8.72 21.46 5.86
CA ASP A 9 -9.85 21.45 6.79
C ASP A 9 -11.10 20.73 6.22
N TYR A 10 -11.16 20.47 4.92
CA TYR A 10 -12.33 19.84 4.27
C TYR A 10 -12.01 18.80 3.19
N SER A 11 -10.84 18.87 2.55
CA SER A 11 -10.43 17.89 1.55
C SER A 11 -8.92 17.80 1.44
N VAL A 12 -8.42 16.61 1.09
CA VAL A 12 -6.99 16.36 0.95
C VAL A 12 -6.75 15.51 -0.30
N SER A 13 -5.77 15.92 -1.11
CA SER A 13 -5.41 15.20 -2.33
C SER A 13 -4.39 14.10 -2.02
N LEU A 14 -4.75 12.85 -2.29
CA LEU A 14 -3.85 11.68 -2.18
C LEU A 14 -3.05 11.43 -3.47
N ASN A 15 -2.90 12.44 -4.32
CA ASN A 15 -2.10 12.31 -5.53
C ASN A 15 -0.62 12.16 -5.18
N ARG A 16 0.11 11.42 -6.03
CA ARG A 16 1.55 11.20 -5.87
C ARG A 16 2.32 12.53 -5.80
N GLY A 17 3.30 12.60 -4.90
CA GLY A 17 4.14 13.79 -4.69
C GLY A 17 3.43 14.92 -3.94
N ARG A 18 2.26 14.65 -3.33
CA ARG A 18 1.59 15.56 -2.40
C ARG A 18 1.89 15.19 -0.96
N PRO A 19 2.00 16.17 -0.04
CA PRO A 19 2.34 15.92 1.37
C PRO A 19 1.41 14.93 2.09
N ALA A 20 0.14 14.86 1.67
CA ALA A 20 -0.83 13.99 2.29
C ALA A 20 -0.59 12.51 2.04
N LEU A 21 -0.11 12.15 0.85
CA LEU A 21 0.24 10.77 0.55
C LEU A 21 1.45 10.34 1.39
N ASP A 22 2.44 11.24 1.53
CA ASP A 22 3.60 11.01 2.39
C ASP A 22 3.18 10.87 3.86
N ALA A 23 2.27 11.73 4.35
CA ALA A 23 1.71 11.63 5.68
C ALA A 23 0.97 10.30 5.90
N LEU A 24 0.19 9.84 4.91
CA LEU A 24 -0.45 8.53 4.95
C LEU A 24 0.58 7.40 5.08
N THR A 25 1.68 7.44 4.34
CA THR A 25 2.76 6.43 4.51
C THR A 25 3.28 6.40 5.94
N ARG A 26 3.51 7.57 6.56
CA ARG A 26 3.97 7.65 7.96
C ARG A 26 2.94 7.10 8.94
N VAL A 27 1.65 7.32 8.69
CA VAL A 27 0.57 6.74 9.51
C VAL A 27 0.56 5.22 9.41
N LEU A 28 0.71 4.67 8.21
CA LEU A 28 0.76 3.21 7.97
C LEU A 28 2.01 2.57 8.60
N GLU A 29 3.18 3.21 8.51
CA GLU A 29 4.40 2.75 9.20
C GLU A 29 4.20 2.73 10.72
N ARG A 30 3.63 3.79 11.30
CA ARG A 30 3.32 3.85 12.73
C ARG A 30 2.29 2.81 13.15
N TRP A 31 1.30 2.52 12.31
CA TRP A 31 0.31 1.47 12.54
C TRP A 31 0.99 0.09 12.64
N VAL A 32 1.85 -0.25 11.68
CA VAL A 32 2.63 -1.50 11.69
C VAL A 32 3.50 -1.58 12.94
N ARG A 33 4.26 -0.52 13.25
CA ARG A 33 5.09 -0.45 14.47
C ARG A 33 4.28 -0.63 15.74
N HIS A 34 3.11 0.01 15.83
CA HIS A 34 2.27 -0.02 17.02
C HIS A 34 1.73 -1.43 17.32
N PHE A 35 1.24 -2.13 16.30
CA PHE A 35 0.57 -3.42 16.50
C PHE A 35 1.51 -4.62 16.39
N LEU A 36 2.56 -4.54 15.59
CA LEU A 36 3.48 -5.67 15.34
C LEU A 36 4.85 -5.49 15.99
N ALA A 37 5.17 -4.31 16.52
CA ALA A 37 6.50 -3.96 17.02
C ALA A 37 7.61 -4.12 15.96
N ILE A 38 7.26 -3.96 14.68
CA ILE A 38 8.15 -4.07 13.53
C ILE A 38 8.31 -2.71 12.87
N ASP A 39 9.53 -2.37 12.50
CA ASP A 39 9.83 -1.17 11.73
C ASP A 39 9.84 -1.45 10.23
N VAL A 40 9.08 -0.65 9.49
CA VAL A 40 8.96 -0.72 8.03
C VAL A 40 9.13 0.67 7.44
N MET A 41 9.57 0.75 6.19
CA MET A 41 9.59 1.96 5.39
C MET A 41 8.64 1.81 4.21
N ILE A 42 7.73 2.75 4.05
CA ILE A 42 6.75 2.78 2.95
C ILE A 42 7.04 3.99 2.07
N LYS A 43 7.16 3.76 0.76
CA LYS A 43 7.40 4.79 -0.26
C LYS A 43 6.38 4.67 -1.39
N PRO A 44 5.80 5.77 -1.89
CA PRO A 44 4.98 5.73 -3.10
C PRO A 44 5.81 5.29 -4.30
N GLU A 45 5.26 4.39 -5.12
CA GLU A 45 5.90 3.86 -6.33
C GLU A 45 5.07 4.16 -7.57
N ARG A 46 5.73 4.19 -8.73
CA ARG A 46 5.06 4.43 -10.02
C ARG A 46 4.48 3.19 -10.65
N ALA A 47 5.23 2.10 -10.57
CA ALA A 47 4.91 0.80 -11.13
C ALA A 47 5.62 -0.27 -10.31
N ILE A 48 5.19 -1.51 -10.47
CA ILE A 48 5.93 -2.67 -9.94
C ILE A 48 7.07 -2.92 -10.93
N ALA A 49 8.28 -2.50 -10.57
CA ALA A 49 9.46 -2.63 -11.43
C ALA A 49 10.08 -4.04 -11.41
N ASP A 50 9.72 -4.86 -10.42
CA ASP A 50 10.22 -6.22 -10.25
C ASP A 50 9.27 -7.22 -10.91
N GLU A 51 9.68 -7.80 -12.04
CA GLU A 51 8.94 -8.85 -12.75
C GLU A 51 8.68 -10.09 -11.88
N ARG A 52 9.45 -10.27 -10.81
CA ARG A 52 9.36 -11.40 -9.87
C ARG A 52 9.05 -10.93 -8.45
N TRP A 53 8.26 -9.86 -8.33
CA TRP A 53 7.73 -9.45 -7.02
C TRP A 53 7.06 -10.63 -6.30
N MET A 54 7.43 -10.85 -5.05
CA MET A 54 7.07 -12.07 -4.33
C MET A 54 5.90 -11.92 -3.38
N TRP A 55 5.55 -10.69 -3.00
CA TRP A 55 4.53 -10.45 -2.00
C TRP A 55 3.79 -9.14 -2.23
N HIS A 56 2.50 -9.15 -1.94
CA HIS A 56 1.64 -8.00 -2.12
C HIS A 56 0.56 -7.92 -1.04
N VAL A 57 0.11 -6.70 -0.74
CA VAL A 57 -1.01 -6.45 0.18
C VAL A 57 -1.87 -5.31 -0.35
N GLY A 58 -3.13 -5.59 -0.67
CA GLY A 58 -4.10 -4.54 -0.95
C GLY A 58 -4.51 -3.82 0.34
N LEU A 59 -4.53 -2.49 0.32
CA LEU A 59 -4.98 -1.66 1.44
C LEU A 59 -6.49 -1.42 1.43
N ASP A 60 -7.21 -2.02 0.50
CA ASP A 60 -8.68 -2.05 0.39
C ASP A 60 -9.10 -3.32 -0.37
N VAL A 61 -10.41 -3.51 -0.58
CA VAL A 61 -10.93 -4.72 -1.23
C VAL A 61 -10.61 -4.77 -2.73
N GLU A 62 -10.69 -3.64 -3.42
CA GLU A 62 -10.47 -3.55 -4.86
C GLU A 62 -8.99 -3.76 -5.18
N ALA A 63 -8.11 -3.10 -4.42
CA ALA A 63 -6.65 -3.27 -4.55
C ALA A 63 -6.21 -4.71 -4.23
N SER A 64 -6.84 -5.36 -3.26
CA SER A 64 -6.52 -6.75 -2.93
C SER A 64 -6.86 -7.68 -4.09
N ALA A 65 -8.05 -7.54 -4.68
CA ALA A 65 -8.46 -8.35 -5.82
C ALA A 65 -7.58 -8.06 -7.05
N LEU A 66 -7.33 -6.79 -7.34
CA LEU A 66 -6.49 -6.36 -8.46
C LEU A 66 -5.06 -6.90 -8.35
N LEU A 67 -4.40 -6.75 -7.19
CA LEU A 67 -3.03 -7.26 -7.00
C LEU A 67 -2.99 -8.79 -7.07
N ASN A 68 -4.01 -9.48 -6.57
CA ASN A 68 -4.11 -10.94 -6.67
C ASN A 68 -4.21 -11.40 -8.13
N ASP A 69 -5.03 -10.74 -8.94
CA ASP A 69 -5.15 -11.05 -10.37
C ASP A 69 -3.82 -10.81 -11.10
N LEU A 70 -3.18 -9.66 -10.86
CA LEU A 70 -1.86 -9.35 -11.42
C LEU A 70 -0.80 -10.38 -11.01
N TYR A 71 -0.79 -10.81 -9.74
CA TYR A 71 0.14 -11.81 -9.23
C TYR A 71 -0.07 -13.18 -9.87
N ASN A 72 -1.33 -13.57 -10.09
CA ASN A 72 -1.70 -14.82 -10.75
C ASN A 72 -1.66 -14.75 -12.29
N GLN A 73 -1.13 -13.65 -12.86
CA GLN A 73 -1.04 -13.42 -14.31
C GLN A 73 -2.41 -13.51 -15.01
N VAL A 74 -3.46 -13.08 -14.32
CA VAL A 74 -4.80 -12.93 -14.88
C VAL A 74 -4.89 -11.56 -15.55
N ASP A 75 -5.39 -11.52 -16.79
CA ASP A 75 -5.61 -10.27 -17.51
C ASP A 75 -6.60 -9.37 -16.75
N VAL A 76 -6.18 -8.14 -16.49
CA VAL A 76 -6.99 -7.11 -15.85
C VAL A 76 -7.35 -6.07 -16.90
N ASP A 77 -8.65 -5.83 -17.09
CA ASP A 77 -9.13 -4.83 -18.04
C ASP A 77 -8.72 -3.39 -17.65
N GLU A 78 -8.73 -2.49 -18.63
CA GLU A 78 -8.34 -1.08 -18.44
C GLU A 78 -9.24 -0.34 -17.45
N GLU A 79 -10.52 -0.71 -17.36
CA GLU A 79 -11.47 -0.07 -16.43
C GLU A 79 -11.08 -0.35 -14.99
N ARG A 80 -10.80 -1.61 -14.66
CA ARG A 80 -10.30 -2.04 -13.34
C ARG A 80 -8.93 -1.46 -13.07
N MET A 81 -8.06 -1.38 -14.08
CA MET A 81 -6.75 -0.77 -13.91
C MET A 81 -6.81 0.73 -13.65
N GLY A 82 -7.75 1.43 -14.27
CA GLY A 82 -8.04 2.85 -14.00
C GLY A 82 -8.52 3.14 -12.58
N ARG A 83 -8.94 2.13 -11.81
CA ARG A 83 -9.31 2.28 -10.39
C ARG A 83 -8.12 2.28 -9.45
N LEU A 84 -6.93 1.88 -9.89
CA LEU A 84 -5.72 1.92 -9.08
C LEU A 84 -5.33 3.38 -8.80
N LEU A 85 -5.40 3.78 -7.53
CA LEU A 85 -5.09 5.15 -7.10
C LEU A 85 -3.59 5.33 -6.84
N CYS A 86 -3.00 4.40 -6.09
CA CYS A 86 -1.62 4.49 -5.64
C CYS A 86 -1.00 3.11 -5.47
N LEU A 87 0.27 3.01 -5.80
CA LEU A 87 1.14 1.88 -5.51
C LEU A 87 2.20 2.35 -4.51
N PHE A 88 2.62 1.46 -3.62
CA PHE A 88 3.70 1.69 -2.68
C PHE A 88 4.63 0.48 -2.64
N ARG A 89 5.88 0.75 -2.28
CA ARG A 89 6.85 -0.25 -1.85
C ARG A 89 7.00 -0.16 -0.34
N LEU A 90 6.86 -1.29 0.33
CA LEU A 90 7.17 -1.47 1.74
C LEU A 90 8.44 -2.31 1.86
N ASP A 91 9.44 -1.78 2.55
CA ASP A 91 10.66 -2.49 2.93
C ASP A 91 10.67 -2.69 4.45
N PHE A 92 10.96 -3.91 4.90
CA PHE A 92 11.22 -4.17 6.32
C PHE A 92 12.60 -3.61 6.67
N VAL A 93 12.70 -2.88 7.78
CA VAL A 93 14.00 -2.37 8.25
C VAL A 93 14.90 -3.52 8.69
N ASN A 94 14.32 -4.57 9.29
CA ASN A 94 15.02 -5.77 9.70
C ASN A 94 14.45 -6.99 8.98
N HIS A 95 15.26 -7.62 8.12
CA HIS A 95 14.83 -8.78 7.33
C HIS A 95 14.54 -10.02 8.19
N ALA A 96 15.04 -10.09 9.44
CA ALA A 96 14.73 -11.18 10.36
C ALA A 96 13.27 -11.17 10.85
N ASP A 97 12.56 -10.04 10.68
CA ASP A 97 11.14 -9.94 10.98
C ASP A 97 10.26 -10.56 9.88
N MET A 98 10.87 -10.96 8.76
CA MET A 98 10.19 -11.54 7.60
C MET A 98 10.26 -13.07 7.58
N ARG A 99 9.31 -13.70 6.89
CA ARG A 99 9.38 -15.13 6.53
C ARG A 99 10.70 -15.41 5.80
N PRO A 100 11.49 -16.44 6.20
CA PRO A 100 12.81 -16.68 5.63
C PRO A 100 12.84 -16.79 4.10
N ALA A 101 11.81 -17.39 3.50
CA ALA A 101 11.73 -17.61 2.04
C ALA A 101 11.64 -16.31 1.22
N ILE A 102 11.20 -15.19 1.82
CA ILE A 102 11.00 -13.92 1.11
C ILE A 102 11.69 -12.75 1.80
N ALA A 103 12.54 -13.02 2.80
CA ALA A 103 13.30 -12.02 3.52
C ALA A 103 14.15 -11.16 2.55
N GLY A 104 14.13 -9.84 2.76
CA GLY A 104 14.86 -8.87 1.94
C GLY A 104 14.20 -8.47 0.62
N HIS A 105 13.05 -9.06 0.28
CA HIS A 105 12.26 -8.63 -0.87
C HIS A 105 11.21 -7.60 -0.45
N PRO A 106 10.90 -6.61 -1.30
CA PRO A 106 9.85 -5.65 -0.99
C PRO A 106 8.47 -6.31 -0.93
N VAL A 107 7.60 -5.72 -0.12
CA VAL A 107 6.16 -5.96 -0.19
C VAL A 107 5.52 -4.80 -0.95
N TYR A 108 4.78 -5.10 -2.01
CA TYR A 108 4.07 -4.07 -2.74
C TYR A 108 2.67 -3.86 -2.16
N LEU A 109 2.30 -2.59 -1.98
CA LEU A 109 0.98 -2.20 -1.47
C LEU A 109 0.23 -1.42 -2.53
N ALA A 110 -1.10 -1.54 -2.56
CA ALA A 110 -1.92 -0.71 -3.44
C ALA A 110 -3.17 -0.18 -2.73
N MET A 111 -3.64 0.97 -3.20
CA MET A 111 -4.98 1.49 -2.95
C MET A 111 -5.73 1.63 -4.26
N ALA A 112 -7.00 1.27 -4.27
CA ALA A 112 -7.90 1.43 -5.40
C ALA A 112 -9.27 1.91 -4.92
N MET A 113 -10.00 2.56 -5.82
CA MET A 113 -11.38 2.97 -5.59
C MET A 113 -12.37 1.94 -6.13
N ASP A 114 -13.57 1.91 -5.57
CA ASP A 114 -14.68 1.16 -6.15
C ASP A 114 -15.27 1.87 -7.39
N ARG A 115 -16.31 1.26 -7.96
CA ARG A 115 -17.03 1.80 -9.13
C ARG A 115 -17.71 3.15 -8.86
N ASP A 116 -17.97 3.47 -7.60
CA ASP A 116 -18.58 4.74 -7.17
C ASP A 116 -17.52 5.80 -6.85
N ASN A 117 -16.25 5.56 -7.21
CA ASN A 117 -15.09 6.41 -6.92
C ASN A 117 -14.83 6.61 -5.42
N ARG A 118 -15.13 5.61 -4.59
CA ARG A 118 -14.89 5.65 -3.15
C ARG A 118 -13.71 4.76 -2.78
N LEU A 119 -12.82 5.29 -1.95
CA LEU A 119 -11.75 4.53 -1.31
C LEU A 119 -12.18 4.14 0.11
N ARG A 120 -12.17 2.85 0.42
CA ARG A 120 -12.36 2.34 1.79
C ARG A 120 -11.11 1.61 2.27
N LEU A 121 -10.23 2.36 2.92
CA LEU A 121 -8.98 1.83 3.46
C LEU A 121 -9.23 0.78 4.56
N LYS A 122 -8.41 -0.26 4.54
CA LYS A 122 -8.40 -1.41 5.44
C LYS A 122 -6.98 -1.64 5.98
N PRO A 123 -6.48 -0.80 6.92
CA PRO A 123 -5.13 -0.93 7.47
C PRO A 123 -4.90 -2.25 8.20
N GLN A 124 -5.96 -2.93 8.65
CA GLN A 124 -5.88 -4.28 9.20
C GLN A 124 -5.28 -5.31 8.22
N ASN A 125 -5.34 -5.07 6.91
CA ASN A 125 -4.72 -5.96 5.93
C ASN A 125 -3.19 -6.03 6.10
N LEU A 126 -2.55 -4.93 6.54
CA LEU A 126 -1.13 -4.95 6.91
C LEU A 126 -0.88 -5.85 8.11
N LEU A 127 -1.82 -5.90 9.05
CA LEU A 127 -1.66 -6.72 10.24
C LEU A 127 -1.92 -8.20 9.97
N LEU A 128 -2.59 -8.57 8.89
CA LEU A 128 -2.95 -9.98 8.63
C LEU A 128 -2.13 -10.61 7.50
N ASN A 129 -1.68 -9.78 6.56
CA ASN A 129 -1.13 -10.25 5.29
C ASN A 129 0.33 -9.88 5.11
N LEU A 130 0.99 -9.24 6.08
CA LEU A 130 2.44 -9.04 6.00
C LEU A 130 3.18 -10.38 6.16
N PRO A 131 4.32 -10.55 5.48
CA PRO A 131 5.06 -11.80 5.50
C PRO A 131 5.94 -11.92 6.74
N LEU A 132 5.34 -12.04 7.92
CA LEU A 132 6.04 -12.04 9.19
C LEU A 132 6.76 -13.37 9.48
N ALA A 133 7.92 -13.31 10.13
CA ALA A 133 8.74 -14.47 10.50
C ALA A 133 8.03 -15.47 11.40
N ARG A 134 7.09 -14.99 12.23
CA ARG A 134 6.20 -15.82 13.03
C ARG A 134 4.81 -15.79 12.40
N LEU A 135 4.20 -16.97 12.29
CA LEU A 135 2.80 -17.10 11.86
C LEU A 135 1.89 -16.34 12.84
N GLN A 136 0.87 -15.69 12.27
CA GLN A 136 -0.14 -14.92 12.99
C GLN A 136 -1.36 -15.78 13.29
#